data_AF-W7MJN2-F1
#
_entry.id   AF-W7MJN2-F1
#
_cell.length_a   1.000
_cell.length_b   1.000
_cell.length_c   1.000
_cell.angle_alpha   90.00
_cell.angle_beta   90.00
_cell.angle_gamma   90.00
#
_symmetry.space_group_name_H-M   'P 1'
#
loop_
_entity.id
_entity.type
_entity.pdbx_description
1 polymer ?
#
loop_
_entity_poly.entity_id
_entity_poly.type
_entity_poly.pdbx_seq_one_letter_code
_entity_poly.pdbx_strand_id
1 'polypeptide(L)'
;MMTKIMAAPFDQMDGFEMNATLYQGCIFIEENNAYKIASRSNEGNNKRRRGPPLEVMQFWGYKFETLSTLPAPWAETSRDFIENRENEVVNNKAQYCSVVRTGIGKSVLCLGGEVDAIWDSKPEEKGSPINWVELKTSAEIRNAGGMENFKRKLMKYWIQSFLLGVPRIVVGFRTQDGILVEAREMETHRIPDMVNADPNPKWNADMCVNFAATFLEWLTENINDEGVWRIRREPQSPTIELFKVEETGHGDILSDEFKNWRIKLALGPSDAS
;
A
#
# COMPACT_ATOMS: atom_id res chain seq x y z
N MET A 1 -2.72 4.56 1.49
CA MET A 1 -3.86 5.48 1.21
C MET A 1 -4.31 5.42 -0.23
N MET A 2 -3.45 5.77 -1.20
CA MET A 2 -3.80 5.70 -2.64
C MET A 2 -4.32 4.35 -3.11
N THR A 3 -3.85 3.25 -2.52
CA THR A 3 -4.42 1.91 -2.79
C THR A 3 -5.93 1.83 -2.52
N LYS A 4 -6.42 2.44 -1.42
CA LYS A 4 -7.85 2.42 -1.08
C LYS A 4 -8.66 3.27 -2.07
N ILE A 5 -8.10 4.40 -2.50
CA ILE A 5 -8.71 5.29 -3.50
C ILE A 5 -8.81 4.57 -4.85
N MET A 6 -7.70 4.03 -5.36
CA MET A 6 -7.67 3.31 -6.65
C MET A 6 -8.57 2.06 -6.65
N ALA A 7 -8.72 1.40 -5.51
CA ALA A 7 -9.57 0.21 -5.39
C ALA A 7 -11.06 0.54 -5.23
N ALA A 8 -11.42 1.77 -4.88
CA ALA A 8 -12.80 2.15 -4.51
C ALA A 8 -13.88 1.76 -5.55
N PRO A 9 -13.64 1.80 -6.87
CA PRO A 9 -14.64 1.37 -7.86
C PRO A 9 -15.08 -0.09 -7.70
N PHE A 10 -14.21 -0.96 -7.19
CA PHE A 10 -14.44 -2.41 -7.11
C PHE A 10 -14.43 -2.95 -5.67
N ASP A 11 -13.91 -2.19 -4.70
CA ASP A 11 -13.93 -2.53 -3.28
C ASP A 11 -15.04 -1.78 -2.55
N GLN A 12 -16.17 -2.44 -2.39
CA GLN A 12 -17.34 -1.91 -1.68
C GLN A 12 -17.30 -2.18 -0.17
N MET A 13 -16.37 -3.00 0.33
CA MET A 13 -16.37 -3.41 1.72
C MET A 13 -15.48 -2.53 2.59
N ASP A 14 -14.39 -2.01 2.03
CA ASP A 14 -13.46 -1.16 2.77
C ASP A 14 -13.88 0.32 2.69
N GLY A 15 -14.25 0.88 3.85
CA GLY A 15 -14.32 2.32 4.06
C GLY A 15 -12.95 2.93 4.30
N PHE A 16 -12.85 4.24 4.16
CA PHE A 16 -11.64 4.97 4.51
C PHE A 16 -11.92 6.39 4.95
N GLU A 17 -10.99 6.89 5.76
CA GLU A 17 -10.98 8.26 6.21
C GLU A 17 -9.54 8.78 6.23
N MET A 18 -9.34 9.95 5.64
CA MET A 18 -8.03 10.59 5.48
C MET A 18 -8.15 12.08 5.79
N ASN A 19 -7.09 12.67 6.34
CA ASN A 19 -6.98 14.12 6.47
C ASN A 19 -6.13 14.65 5.33
N ALA A 20 -6.43 15.86 4.86
CA ALA A 20 -5.66 16.56 3.85
C ALA A 20 -5.47 18.04 4.18
N THR A 21 -4.35 18.63 3.78
CA THR A 21 -4.10 20.08 3.91
C THR A 21 -3.28 20.60 2.73
N LEU A 22 -3.57 21.83 2.31
CA LEU A 22 -2.79 22.53 1.29
C LEU A 22 -1.64 23.29 1.95
N TYR A 23 -0.41 23.05 1.50
CA TYR A 23 0.75 23.80 1.95
C TYR A 23 1.76 23.99 0.81
N GLN A 24 2.10 25.25 0.53
CA GLN A 24 3.04 25.64 -0.53
C GLN A 24 2.78 24.96 -1.89
N GLY A 25 1.52 24.94 -2.32
CA GLY A 25 1.11 24.38 -3.62
C GLY A 25 1.09 22.84 -3.67
N CYS A 26 1.19 22.16 -2.53
CA CYS A 26 1.10 20.70 -2.43
C CYS A 26 0.00 20.29 -1.45
N ILE A 27 -0.78 19.27 -1.81
CA ILE A 27 -1.75 18.65 -0.89
C ILE A 27 -1.04 17.51 -0.16
N PHE A 28 -0.97 17.61 1.16
CA PHE A 28 -0.47 16.56 2.03
C PHE A 28 -1.66 15.75 2.53
N ILE A 29 -1.56 14.43 2.46
CA ILE A 29 -2.64 13.51 2.85
C ILE A 29 -2.09 12.50 3.85
N GLU A 30 -2.81 12.28 4.93
CA GLU A 30 -2.52 11.25 5.94
C GLU A 30 -3.76 10.40 6.25
N GLU A 31 -3.55 9.21 6.82
CA GLU A 31 -4.65 8.35 7.25
C GLU A 31 -5.22 8.89 8.56
N ASN A 32 -6.54 8.97 8.69
CA ASN A 32 -7.14 9.34 9.96
C ASN A 32 -6.94 8.20 10.98
N ASN A 33 -6.05 8.41 11.94
CA ASN A 33 -5.67 7.37 12.90
C ASN A 33 -6.83 6.96 13.81
N ALA A 34 -7.71 7.90 14.21
CA ALA A 34 -8.87 7.59 15.04
C ALA A 34 -9.85 6.65 14.31
N TYR A 35 -10.16 6.93 13.04
CA TYR A 35 -10.96 6.05 12.19
C TYR A 35 -10.30 4.68 12.00
N LYS A 36 -8.98 4.65 11.77
CA LYS A 36 -8.22 3.40 11.62
C LYS A 36 -8.29 2.53 12.87
N ILE A 37 -8.18 3.12 14.06
CA ILE A 37 -8.28 2.38 15.32
C ILE A 37 -9.72 1.87 15.53
N ALA A 38 -10.73 2.72 15.30
CA ALA A 38 -12.14 2.35 15.46
C ALA A 38 -12.60 1.24 14.48
N SER A 39 -12.15 1.29 13.23
CA SER A 39 -12.44 0.24 12.24
C SER A 39 -11.85 -1.11 12.65
N ARG A 40 -10.60 -1.13 13.16
CA ARG A 40 -9.97 -2.36 13.67
C ARG A 40 -10.71 -2.97 14.86
N SER A 41 -11.17 -2.17 15.82
CA SER A 41 -11.95 -2.69 16.95
C SER A 41 -13.29 -3.29 16.52
N ASN A 42 -13.93 -2.71 15.50
CA ASN A 42 -15.19 -3.21 14.97
C ASN A 42 -15.03 -4.52 14.18
N GLU A 43 -13.92 -4.70 13.46
CA GLU A 43 -13.64 -5.96 12.76
C GLU A 43 -13.42 -7.15 13.71
N GLY A 44 -12.82 -6.91 14.88
CA GLY A 44 -12.58 -7.94 15.89
C GLY A 44 -13.86 -8.48 16.54
N ASN A 45 -14.88 -7.62 16.71
CA ASN A 45 -16.10 -7.96 17.46
C ASN A 45 -17.22 -8.61 16.63
N ASN A 46 -17.27 -8.40 15.30
CA ASN A 46 -18.52 -8.59 14.55
C ASN A 46 -18.67 -9.86 13.70
N LYS A 47 -17.75 -10.83 13.71
CA LYS A 47 -17.94 -12.08 12.93
C LYS A 47 -17.53 -13.34 13.68
N ARG A 48 -18.48 -14.26 13.85
CA ARG A 48 -18.21 -15.70 14.05
C ARG A 48 -17.47 -16.23 12.81
N ARG A 49 -16.16 -16.01 12.73
CA ARG A 49 -15.33 -16.50 11.63
C ARG A 49 -15.18 -18.02 11.75
N ARG A 50 -15.46 -18.73 10.65
CA ARG A 50 -14.98 -20.11 10.47
C ARG A 50 -13.55 -20.04 9.96
N GLY A 51 -12.58 -20.43 10.79
CA GLY A 51 -11.17 -20.47 10.43
C GLY A 51 -10.24 -19.93 11.52
N PRO A 52 -8.93 -19.89 11.24
CA PRO A 52 -7.93 -19.34 12.15
C PRO A 52 -8.24 -17.89 12.57
N PRO A 53 -7.81 -17.46 13.77
CA PRO A 53 -7.89 -16.06 14.20
C PRO A 53 -7.21 -15.11 13.21
N LEU A 54 -7.68 -13.85 13.16
CA LEU A 54 -7.08 -12.80 12.32
C LEU A 54 -5.58 -12.63 12.58
N GLU A 55 -5.19 -12.65 13.85
CA GLU A 55 -3.81 -12.47 14.29
C GLU A 55 -2.90 -13.59 13.74
N VAL A 56 -3.39 -14.82 13.71
CA VAL A 56 -2.68 -15.95 13.10
C VAL A 56 -2.53 -15.76 11.59
N MET A 57 -3.59 -15.27 10.92
CA MET A 57 -3.52 -14.97 9.48
C MET A 57 -2.56 -13.84 9.14
N GLN A 58 -2.45 -12.83 10.00
CA GLN A 58 -1.46 -11.75 9.88
C GLN A 58 -0.05 -12.27 10.13
N PHE A 59 0.14 -13.07 11.18
CA PHE A 59 1.41 -13.72 11.49
C PHE A 59 1.95 -14.53 10.30
N TRP A 60 1.10 -15.24 9.55
CA TRP A 60 1.53 -15.98 8.37
C TRP A 60 2.13 -15.11 7.26
N GLY A 61 1.72 -13.85 7.13
CA GLY A 61 2.37 -12.89 6.22
C GLY A 61 3.81 -12.65 6.66
N TYR A 62 4.01 -12.21 7.89
CA TYR A 62 5.33 -11.94 8.45
C TYR A 62 6.22 -13.18 8.53
N LYS A 63 5.66 -14.36 8.80
CA LYS A 63 6.43 -15.62 8.78
C LYS A 63 6.84 -15.97 7.36
N PHE A 64 5.99 -15.74 6.35
CA PHE A 64 6.36 -15.95 4.95
C PHE A 64 7.49 -15.02 4.52
N GLU A 65 7.45 -13.74 4.90
CA GLU A 65 8.56 -12.79 4.69
C GLU A 65 9.85 -13.28 5.35
N THR A 66 9.78 -13.69 6.63
CA THR A 66 10.94 -14.21 7.38
C THR A 66 11.56 -15.44 6.70
N LEU A 67 10.73 -16.35 6.19
CA LEU A 67 11.20 -17.59 5.55
C LEU A 67 11.72 -17.36 4.12
N SER A 68 11.19 -16.34 3.43
CA SER A 68 11.46 -16.10 2.00
C SER A 68 12.56 -15.09 1.74
N THR A 69 13.13 -14.49 2.79
CA THR A 69 14.16 -13.45 2.68
C THR A 69 15.46 -13.85 3.36
N LEU A 70 16.52 -13.09 3.05
CA LEU A 70 17.82 -13.13 3.71
C LEU A 70 18.19 -11.69 4.10
N PRO A 71 18.95 -11.50 5.19
CA PRO A 71 19.39 -10.17 5.62
C PRO A 71 20.45 -9.55 4.69
N ALA A 72 21.13 -10.37 3.90
CA ALA A 72 22.15 -9.98 2.93
C ALA A 72 22.07 -10.87 1.69
N PRO A 73 22.76 -10.56 0.58
CA PRO A 73 22.88 -11.45 -0.56
C PRO A 73 23.33 -12.86 -0.15
N TRP A 74 22.96 -13.86 -0.96
CA TRP A 74 23.22 -15.27 -0.64
C TRP A 74 24.68 -15.56 -0.30
N ALA A 75 25.62 -14.96 -1.04
CA ALA A 75 27.06 -15.18 -0.84
C ALA A 75 27.60 -14.63 0.50
N GLU A 76 26.87 -13.71 1.13
CA GLU A 76 27.24 -13.05 2.39
C GLU A 76 26.48 -13.63 3.59
N THR A 77 25.49 -14.49 3.35
CA THR A 77 24.68 -15.08 4.42
C THR A 77 25.19 -16.47 4.79
N SER A 78 25.37 -16.74 6.09
CA SER A 78 25.88 -18.03 6.55
C SER A 78 24.91 -19.18 6.27
N ARG A 79 25.46 -20.38 6.07
CA ARG A 79 24.65 -21.59 5.89
C ARG A 79 23.74 -21.86 7.09
N ASP A 80 24.28 -21.70 8.29
CA ASP A 80 23.55 -21.86 9.55
C ASP A 80 22.32 -20.95 9.62
N PHE A 81 22.44 -19.68 9.20
CA PHE A 81 21.30 -18.78 9.15
C PHE A 81 20.25 -19.27 8.16
N ILE A 82 20.66 -19.59 6.92
CA ILE A 82 19.75 -20.02 5.84
C ILE A 82 18.93 -21.25 6.25
N GLU A 83 19.58 -22.24 6.85
CA GLU A 83 18.96 -23.51 7.28
C GLU A 83 18.15 -23.37 8.57
N ASN A 84 18.42 -22.35 9.41
CA ASN A 84 17.73 -22.13 10.69
C ASN A 84 16.57 -21.11 10.63
N ARG A 85 16.23 -20.55 9.47
CA ARG A 85 15.17 -19.52 9.32
C ARG A 85 13.80 -19.91 9.88
N GLU A 86 13.49 -21.19 9.94
CA GLU A 86 12.26 -21.68 10.55
C GLU A 86 12.16 -21.37 12.05
N ASN A 87 13.31 -21.27 12.73
CA ASN A 87 13.42 -20.96 14.15
C ASN A 87 13.63 -19.47 14.43
N GLU A 88 13.81 -18.64 13.39
CA GLU A 88 13.91 -17.19 13.55
C GLU A 88 12.62 -16.59 14.09
N VAL A 89 12.78 -15.66 15.04
CA VAL A 89 11.68 -14.94 15.66
C VAL A 89 11.11 -13.93 14.68
N VAL A 90 9.82 -14.07 14.39
CA VAL A 90 9.11 -13.16 13.49
C VAL A 90 8.99 -11.78 14.14
N ASN A 91 9.33 -10.74 13.38
CA ASN A 91 9.25 -9.35 13.80
C ASN A 91 8.55 -8.51 12.73
N ASN A 92 7.55 -7.72 13.13
CA ASN A 92 6.83 -6.81 12.24
C ASN A 92 7.12 -5.32 12.51
N LYS A 93 8.14 -5.02 13.33
CA LYS A 93 8.53 -3.63 13.66
C LYS A 93 9.54 -3.05 12.68
N ALA A 94 10.43 -3.89 12.15
CA ALA A 94 11.41 -3.45 11.16
C ALA A 94 10.71 -3.27 9.81
N GLN A 95 10.88 -2.09 9.21
CA GLN A 95 10.27 -1.76 7.92
C GLN A 95 11.29 -1.06 7.05
N TYR A 96 11.22 -1.29 5.74
CA TYR A 96 11.96 -0.54 4.75
C TYR A 96 10.97 0.21 3.85
N CYS A 97 11.00 1.53 3.91
CA CYS A 97 10.10 2.36 3.11
C CYS A 97 10.85 2.98 1.92
N SER A 98 10.31 2.79 0.73
CA SER A 98 10.70 3.51 -0.48
C SER A 98 9.88 4.79 -0.61
N VAL A 99 10.52 5.88 -1.00
CA VAL A 99 9.86 7.15 -1.36
C VAL A 99 10.03 7.36 -2.85
N VAL A 100 8.92 7.35 -3.59
CA VAL A 100 8.91 7.43 -5.05
C VAL A 100 8.19 8.67 -5.54
N ARG A 101 8.68 9.24 -6.64
CA ARG A 101 7.97 10.24 -7.43
C ARG A 101 7.30 9.54 -8.61
N THR A 102 5.98 9.65 -8.70
CA THR A 102 5.18 9.05 -9.78
C THR A 102 4.12 10.04 -10.29
N GLY A 103 3.30 9.64 -11.25
CA GLY A 103 2.21 10.46 -11.78
C GLY A 103 1.00 9.64 -12.19
N ILE A 104 -0.19 10.20 -11.97
CA ILE A 104 -1.48 9.64 -12.42
C ILE A 104 -2.29 10.78 -13.03
N GLY A 105 -2.66 10.64 -14.31
CA GLY A 105 -3.26 11.74 -15.07
C GLY A 105 -2.32 12.95 -15.12
N LYS A 106 -2.82 14.13 -14.75
CA LYS A 106 -2.03 15.37 -14.67
C LYS A 106 -1.31 15.56 -13.32
N SER A 107 -1.60 14.71 -12.34
CA SER A 107 -1.12 14.86 -10.97
C SER A 107 0.23 14.20 -10.78
N VAL A 108 1.17 14.92 -10.17
CA VAL A 108 2.46 14.38 -9.70
C VAL A 108 2.32 14.00 -8.24
N LEU A 109 2.75 12.79 -7.90
CA LEU A 109 2.62 12.22 -6.57
C LEU A 109 4.01 11.94 -5.98
N CYS A 110 4.16 12.22 -4.68
CA CYS A 110 5.26 11.72 -3.86
C CYS A 110 4.67 10.69 -2.90
N LEU A 111 5.02 9.41 -3.06
CA LEU A 111 4.44 8.32 -2.29
C LEU A 111 5.53 7.66 -1.44
N GLY A 112 5.29 7.56 -0.14
CA GLY A 112 6.03 6.67 0.75
C GLY A 112 5.28 5.34 0.89
N GLY A 113 5.99 4.24 0.75
CA GLY A 113 5.43 2.90 0.94
C GLY A 113 6.47 1.88 1.34
N GLU A 114 6.06 0.94 2.18
CA GLU A 114 6.84 -0.23 2.56
C GLU A 114 7.12 -1.10 1.32
N VAL A 115 8.31 -1.67 1.25
CA VAL A 115 8.71 -2.68 0.27
C VAL A 115 9.32 -3.87 1.01
N ASP A 116 8.97 -5.09 0.60
CA ASP A 116 9.30 -6.28 1.40
C ASP A 116 10.75 -6.73 1.23
N ALA A 117 11.22 -6.84 -0.02
CA ALA A 117 12.59 -7.30 -0.30
C ALA A 117 13.10 -6.87 -1.68
N ILE A 118 14.39 -7.14 -1.92
CA ILE A 118 15.04 -7.03 -3.22
C ILE A 118 15.12 -8.43 -3.83
N TRP A 119 14.78 -8.54 -5.11
CA TRP A 119 14.82 -9.82 -5.83
C TRP A 119 16.24 -10.33 -6.07
N ASP A 120 17.16 -9.43 -6.37
CA ASP A 120 18.56 -9.70 -6.72
C ASP A 120 19.54 -8.92 -5.84
N SER A 121 19.91 -7.70 -6.23
CA SER A 121 20.90 -6.85 -5.58
C SER A 121 20.58 -5.37 -5.77
N LYS A 122 20.98 -4.52 -4.82
CA LYS A 122 20.89 -3.07 -5.03
C LYS A 122 21.81 -2.67 -6.20
N PRO A 123 21.32 -1.85 -7.14
CA PRO A 123 22.18 -1.31 -8.19
C PRO A 123 23.27 -0.43 -7.58
N GLU A 124 24.48 -0.50 -8.13
CA GLU A 124 25.62 0.33 -7.69
C GLU A 124 25.38 1.82 -8.02
N GLU A 125 24.73 2.07 -9.15
CA GLU A 125 24.38 3.41 -9.59
C GLU A 125 23.21 3.98 -8.79
N LYS A 126 23.45 5.13 -8.14
CA LYS A 126 22.42 5.84 -7.37
C LYS A 126 21.31 6.33 -8.28
N GLY A 127 20.07 5.99 -7.94
CA GLY A 127 18.88 6.39 -8.69
C GLY A 127 18.43 5.38 -9.75
N SER A 128 19.23 4.35 -10.02
CA SER A 128 18.81 3.26 -10.89
C SER A 128 17.65 2.48 -10.28
N PRO A 129 16.69 1.98 -11.10
CA PRO A 129 15.55 1.23 -10.60
C PRO A 129 16.00 0.01 -9.79
N ILE A 130 15.40 -0.14 -8.61
CA ILE A 130 15.65 -1.30 -7.76
C ILE A 130 14.64 -2.39 -8.12
N ASN A 131 15.12 -3.62 -8.30
CA ASN A 131 14.29 -4.78 -8.61
C ASN A 131 13.60 -5.30 -7.33
N TRP A 132 12.63 -4.53 -6.85
CA TRP A 132 11.84 -4.88 -5.67
C TRP A 132 10.98 -6.12 -5.90
N VAL A 133 10.66 -6.83 -4.82
CA VAL A 133 9.66 -7.89 -4.81
C VAL A 133 8.69 -7.68 -3.65
N GLU A 134 7.39 -7.79 -3.95
CA GLU A 134 6.32 -7.82 -2.96
C GLU A 134 6.02 -9.28 -2.58
N LEU A 135 5.92 -9.58 -1.29
CA LEU A 135 5.62 -10.89 -0.74
C LEU A 135 4.20 -10.92 -0.20
N LYS A 136 3.37 -11.82 -0.73
CA LYS A 136 1.99 -11.98 -0.30
C LYS A 136 1.71 -13.43 0.08
N THR A 137 0.72 -13.64 0.94
CA THR A 137 0.17 -14.98 1.18
C THR A 137 -1.29 -15.07 0.76
N SER A 138 -1.73 -16.25 0.32
CA SER A 138 -3.13 -16.53 0.06
C SER A 138 -3.50 -17.96 0.43
N ALA A 139 -4.78 -18.23 0.65
CA ALA A 139 -5.25 -19.60 0.73
C ALA A 139 -5.05 -20.29 -0.62
N GLU A 140 -4.68 -21.56 -0.60
CA GLU A 140 -4.56 -22.40 -1.78
C GLU A 140 -5.87 -22.48 -2.58
N ILE A 141 -5.74 -22.61 -3.90
CA ILE A 141 -6.86 -22.58 -4.82
C ILE A 141 -7.32 -24.01 -5.08
N ARG A 142 -8.35 -24.44 -4.33
CA ARG A 142 -8.91 -25.80 -4.45
C ARG A 142 -10.08 -25.92 -5.43
N ASN A 143 -10.70 -24.80 -5.82
CA ASN A 143 -11.89 -24.77 -6.67
C ASN A 143 -12.05 -23.40 -7.36
N ALA A 144 -13.05 -23.31 -8.25
CA ALA A 144 -13.35 -22.09 -9.01
C ALA A 144 -13.63 -20.87 -8.09
N GLY A 145 -14.36 -21.05 -6.99
CA GLY A 145 -14.61 -19.97 -6.04
C GLY A 145 -13.34 -19.47 -5.33
N GLY A 146 -12.39 -20.38 -5.02
CA GLY A 146 -11.06 -20.03 -4.53
C GLY A 146 -10.27 -19.20 -5.54
N MET A 147 -10.36 -19.55 -6.83
CA MET A 147 -9.75 -18.77 -7.91
C MET A 147 -10.38 -17.37 -8.01
N GLU A 148 -11.71 -17.25 -7.94
CA GLU A 148 -12.38 -15.95 -7.95
C GLU A 148 -11.96 -15.06 -6.77
N ASN A 149 -11.84 -15.63 -5.57
CA ASN A 149 -11.36 -14.91 -4.40
C ASN A 149 -9.92 -14.43 -4.57
N PHE A 150 -9.05 -15.27 -5.17
CA PHE A 150 -7.69 -14.87 -5.49
C PHE A 150 -7.66 -13.73 -6.52
N LYS A 151 -8.44 -13.81 -7.59
CA LYS A 151 -8.56 -12.74 -8.59
C LYS A 151 -9.03 -11.41 -7.99
N ARG A 152 -9.92 -11.43 -7.00
CA ARG A 152 -10.30 -10.21 -6.24
C ARG A 152 -9.13 -9.62 -5.45
N LYS A 153 -8.32 -10.47 -4.79
CA LYS A 153 -7.12 -10.02 -4.04
C LYS A 153 -6.05 -9.42 -4.96
N LEU A 154 -5.90 -9.97 -6.17
CA LEU A 154 -4.92 -9.48 -7.14
C LEU A 154 -5.05 -7.99 -7.43
N MET A 155 -6.25 -7.40 -7.32
CA MET A 155 -6.42 -5.95 -7.47
C MET A 155 -5.56 -5.17 -6.48
N LYS A 156 -5.64 -5.49 -5.18
CA LYS A 156 -4.87 -4.77 -4.16
C LYS A 156 -3.38 -5.04 -4.29
N TYR A 157 -3.00 -6.28 -4.62
CA TYR A 157 -1.60 -6.65 -4.84
C TYR A 157 -1.00 -5.86 -6.01
N TRP A 158 -1.73 -5.79 -7.12
CA TRP A 158 -1.36 -5.01 -8.29
C TRP A 158 -1.28 -3.52 -7.95
N ILE A 159 -2.32 -2.92 -7.36
CA ILE A 159 -2.32 -1.47 -7.05
C ILE A 159 -1.15 -1.10 -6.12
N GLN A 160 -0.90 -1.88 -5.06
CA GLN A 160 0.21 -1.63 -4.13
C GLN A 160 1.56 -1.62 -4.87
N SER A 161 1.79 -2.65 -5.68
CA SER A 161 3.04 -2.83 -6.42
C SER A 161 3.20 -1.80 -7.54
N PHE A 162 2.13 -1.52 -8.29
CA PHE A 162 2.08 -0.54 -9.36
C PHE A 162 2.42 0.87 -8.86
N LEU A 163 1.84 1.30 -7.74
CA LEU A 163 2.05 2.63 -7.18
C LEU A 163 3.50 2.88 -6.74
N LEU A 164 4.21 1.85 -6.29
CA LEU A 164 5.60 1.94 -5.82
C LEU A 164 6.62 1.49 -6.87
N GLY A 165 6.17 1.11 -8.07
CA GLY A 165 7.04 0.63 -9.14
C GLY A 165 7.70 -0.72 -8.83
N VAL A 166 7.04 -1.57 -8.04
CA VAL A 166 7.51 -2.92 -7.71
C VAL A 166 7.22 -3.86 -8.88
N PRO A 167 8.23 -4.40 -9.58
CA PRO A 167 8.03 -5.16 -10.82
C PRO A 167 7.49 -6.58 -10.59
N ARG A 168 7.64 -7.14 -9.39
CA ARG A 168 7.38 -8.55 -9.10
C ARG A 168 6.60 -8.74 -7.82
N ILE A 169 5.69 -9.71 -7.84
CA ILE A 169 4.95 -10.19 -6.67
C ILE A 169 5.17 -11.69 -6.54
N VAL A 170 5.52 -12.17 -5.35
CA VAL A 170 5.53 -13.60 -5.03
C VAL A 170 4.40 -13.91 -4.06
N VAL A 171 3.52 -14.83 -4.45
CA VAL A 171 2.40 -15.27 -3.63
C VAL A 171 2.66 -16.67 -3.07
N GLY A 172 2.80 -16.78 -1.76
CA GLY A 172 2.78 -18.05 -1.03
C GLY A 172 1.34 -18.54 -0.81
N PHE A 173 0.96 -19.62 -1.49
CA PHE A 173 -0.30 -20.31 -1.27
C PHE A 173 -0.17 -21.30 -0.12
N ARG A 174 -1.09 -21.22 0.83
CA ARG A 174 -1.08 -22.05 2.04
C ARG A 174 -2.40 -22.78 2.27
N THR A 175 -2.31 -23.89 2.99
CA THR A 175 -3.49 -24.61 3.51
C THR A 175 -4.23 -23.76 4.55
N GLN A 176 -5.38 -24.28 5.00
CA GLN A 176 -6.14 -23.69 6.10
C GLN A 176 -5.37 -23.70 7.43
N ASP A 177 -4.43 -24.62 7.60
CA ASP A 177 -3.60 -24.77 8.80
C ASP A 177 -2.31 -23.94 8.76
N GLY A 178 -2.09 -23.17 7.69
CA GLY A 178 -0.94 -22.29 7.57
C GLY A 178 0.28 -22.90 6.87
N ILE A 179 0.17 -24.12 6.35
CA ILE A 179 1.27 -24.80 5.67
C ILE A 179 1.40 -24.27 4.24
N LEU A 180 2.58 -23.77 3.88
CA LEU A 180 2.89 -23.34 2.51
C LEU A 180 2.89 -24.56 1.56
N VAL A 181 2.15 -24.48 0.47
CA VAL A 181 2.02 -25.55 -0.54
C VAL A 181 2.61 -25.17 -1.90
N GLU A 182 2.60 -23.88 -2.23
CA GLU A 182 3.11 -23.36 -3.51
C GLU A 182 3.58 -21.92 -3.29
N ALA A 183 4.67 -21.51 -3.96
CA ALA A 183 5.02 -20.11 -4.13
C ALA A 183 4.98 -19.78 -5.62
N ARG A 184 4.26 -18.73 -6.00
CA ARG A 184 4.09 -18.32 -7.40
C ARG A 184 4.59 -16.90 -7.62
N GLU A 185 5.50 -16.76 -8.57
CA GLU A 185 5.96 -15.47 -9.07
C GLU A 185 4.98 -14.90 -10.11
N MET A 186 4.75 -13.59 -10.04
CA MET A 186 3.91 -12.83 -10.96
C MET A 186 4.59 -11.50 -11.28
N GLU A 187 4.64 -11.16 -12.58
CA GLU A 187 5.07 -9.83 -13.01
C GLU A 187 3.92 -8.84 -12.83
N THR A 188 4.16 -7.73 -12.10
CA THR A 188 3.11 -6.75 -11.77
C THR A 188 2.39 -6.23 -13.01
N HIS A 189 3.11 -5.97 -14.10
CA HIS A 189 2.54 -5.43 -15.34
C HIS A 189 1.65 -6.43 -16.10
N ARG A 190 1.76 -7.74 -15.83
CA ARG A 190 0.94 -8.79 -16.48
C ARG A 190 -0.37 -9.06 -15.75
N ILE A 191 -0.51 -8.61 -14.50
CA ILE A 191 -1.69 -8.89 -13.69
C ILE A 191 -2.99 -8.38 -14.34
N PRO A 192 -3.04 -7.17 -14.93
CA PRO A 192 -4.24 -6.70 -15.64
C PRO A 192 -4.66 -7.64 -16.78
N ASP A 193 -3.71 -8.11 -17.60
CA ASP A 193 -3.98 -9.03 -18.71
C ASP A 193 -4.58 -10.35 -18.22
N MET A 194 -4.04 -10.88 -17.12
CA MET A 194 -4.53 -12.12 -16.50
C MET A 194 -5.97 -12.01 -16.01
N VAL A 195 -6.35 -10.85 -15.49
CA VAL A 195 -7.73 -10.61 -15.00
C VAL A 195 -8.67 -10.35 -16.16
N ASN A 196 -8.25 -9.58 -17.17
CA ASN A 196 -9.03 -9.29 -18.37
C ASN A 196 -9.28 -10.53 -19.25
N ALA A 197 -8.47 -11.57 -19.15
CA ALA A 197 -8.71 -12.86 -19.81
C ALA A 197 -9.90 -13.65 -19.24
N ASP A 198 -10.43 -13.26 -18.08
CA ASP A 198 -11.66 -13.83 -17.54
C ASP A 198 -12.88 -13.33 -18.35
N PRO A 199 -13.84 -14.17 -18.74
CA PRO A 199 -15.08 -13.73 -19.37
C PRO A 199 -15.85 -12.67 -18.57
N ASN A 200 -15.72 -12.67 -17.24
CA ASN A 200 -16.36 -11.72 -16.33
C ASN A 200 -15.32 -11.18 -15.31
N PRO A 201 -14.44 -10.25 -15.71
CA PRO A 201 -13.38 -9.75 -14.86
C PRO A 201 -13.95 -9.06 -13.62
N LYS A 202 -13.41 -9.36 -12.43
CA LYS A 202 -13.91 -8.82 -11.16
C LYS A 202 -13.51 -7.36 -10.91
N TRP A 203 -12.52 -6.88 -11.62
CA TRP A 203 -12.00 -5.52 -11.57
C TRP A 203 -11.27 -5.22 -12.88
N ASN A 204 -11.06 -3.94 -13.17
CA ASN A 204 -10.39 -3.48 -14.38
C ASN A 204 -9.34 -2.42 -14.02
N ALA A 205 -8.10 -2.63 -14.46
CA ALA A 205 -6.97 -1.78 -14.13
C ALA A 205 -7.15 -0.35 -14.64
N ASP A 206 -7.61 -0.18 -15.88
CA ASP A 206 -7.81 1.15 -16.48
C ASP A 206 -8.86 1.95 -15.71
N MET A 207 -9.96 1.30 -15.27
CA MET A 207 -10.95 1.93 -14.40
C MET A 207 -10.35 2.38 -13.06
N CYS A 208 -9.48 1.57 -12.44
CA CYS A 208 -8.78 1.96 -11.20
C CYS A 208 -7.88 3.19 -11.42
N VAL A 209 -7.10 3.22 -12.52
CA VAL A 209 -6.20 4.33 -12.84
C VAL A 209 -6.97 5.59 -13.22
N ASN A 210 -7.96 5.48 -14.09
CA ASN A 210 -8.79 6.60 -14.53
C ASN A 210 -9.58 7.20 -13.37
N PHE A 211 -10.14 6.35 -12.50
CA PHE A 211 -10.81 6.82 -11.28
C PHE A 211 -9.86 7.62 -10.39
N ALA A 212 -8.65 7.12 -10.15
CA ALA A 212 -7.67 7.86 -9.35
C ALA A 212 -7.22 9.16 -10.01
N ALA A 213 -7.09 9.20 -11.35
CA ALA A 213 -6.79 10.43 -12.08
C ALA A 213 -7.88 11.49 -11.85
N THR A 214 -9.14 11.12 -12.05
CA THR A 214 -10.30 12.02 -11.82
C THR A 214 -10.41 12.44 -10.36
N PHE A 215 -10.19 11.50 -9.43
CA PHE A 215 -10.22 11.80 -7.99
C PHE A 215 -9.14 12.81 -7.59
N LEU A 216 -7.92 12.67 -8.10
CA LEU A 216 -6.83 13.58 -7.79
C LEU A 216 -7.07 14.98 -8.38
N GLU A 217 -7.57 15.06 -9.61
CA GLU A 217 -7.96 16.34 -10.23
C GLU A 217 -9.06 17.02 -9.39
N TRP A 218 -10.10 16.28 -9.01
CA TRP A 218 -11.14 16.75 -8.12
C TRP A 218 -10.61 17.26 -6.76
N LEU A 219 -9.66 16.54 -6.14
CA LEU A 219 -9.04 17.02 -4.89
C LEU A 219 -8.31 18.35 -5.10
N THR A 220 -7.56 18.50 -6.18
CA THR A 220 -6.80 19.74 -6.46
C THR A 220 -7.71 20.93 -6.76
N GLU A 221 -8.89 20.70 -7.33
CA GLU A 221 -9.86 21.76 -7.59
C GLU A 221 -10.56 22.24 -6.31
N ASN A 222 -10.77 21.33 -5.34
CA ASN A 222 -11.57 21.60 -4.15
C ASN A 222 -10.74 21.98 -2.92
N ILE A 223 -9.49 21.49 -2.78
CA ILE A 223 -8.57 21.87 -1.70
C ILE A 223 -7.69 23.01 -2.20
N ASN A 224 -8.27 24.21 -2.27
CA ASN A 224 -7.65 25.41 -2.86
C ASN A 224 -7.34 26.53 -1.86
N ASP A 225 -7.61 26.32 -0.58
CA ASP A 225 -7.34 27.26 0.51
C ASP A 225 -6.78 26.55 1.76
N GLU A 226 -6.51 27.34 2.80
CA GLU A 226 -5.98 26.85 4.08
C GLU A 226 -7.02 26.03 4.87
N GLY A 227 -6.50 25.24 5.82
CA GLY A 227 -7.28 24.42 6.72
C GLY A 227 -6.98 22.94 6.61
N VAL A 228 -7.76 22.17 7.35
CA VAL A 228 -7.73 20.70 7.33
C VAL A 228 -9.02 20.20 6.71
N TRP A 229 -8.87 19.32 5.75
CA TRP A 229 -9.93 18.69 4.99
C TRP A 229 -10.03 17.21 5.35
N ARG A 230 -11.25 16.67 5.29
CA ARG A 230 -11.56 15.28 5.55
C ARG A 230 -12.06 14.63 4.28
N ILE A 231 -11.36 13.60 3.83
CA ILE A 231 -11.79 12.72 2.73
C ILE A 231 -12.38 11.47 3.38
N ARG A 232 -13.66 11.18 3.12
CA ARG A 232 -14.36 10.05 3.74
C ARG A 232 -15.13 9.23 2.72
N ARG A 233 -15.06 7.91 2.87
CA ARG A 233 -15.97 6.97 2.24
C ARG A 233 -16.40 5.92 3.25
N GLU A 234 -17.70 5.81 3.47
CA GLU A 234 -18.26 4.75 4.29
C GLU A 234 -18.26 3.40 3.55
N PRO A 235 -18.14 2.26 4.27
CA PRO A 235 -18.35 0.94 3.67
C PRO A 235 -19.68 0.87 2.91
N GLN A 236 -19.66 0.27 1.72
CA GLN A 236 -20.79 0.11 0.80
C GLN A 236 -21.35 1.42 0.21
N SER A 237 -20.76 2.57 0.56
CA SER A 237 -21.12 3.85 -0.04
C SER A 237 -20.51 3.98 -1.44
N PRO A 238 -21.30 4.42 -2.44
CA PRO A 238 -20.77 4.81 -3.74
C PRO A 238 -20.13 6.21 -3.72
N THR A 239 -20.29 6.96 -2.62
CA THR A 239 -19.91 8.37 -2.52
C THR A 239 -18.64 8.54 -1.71
N ILE A 240 -17.71 9.35 -2.23
CA ILE A 240 -16.60 9.91 -1.46
C ILE A 240 -16.95 11.35 -1.13
N GLU A 241 -16.90 11.69 0.15
CA GLU A 241 -17.17 13.00 0.69
C GLU A 241 -15.85 13.76 0.93
N LEU A 242 -15.89 15.06 0.70
CA LEU A 242 -14.82 16.01 1.06
C LEU A 242 -15.45 17.17 1.80
N PHE A 243 -14.98 17.45 3.01
CA PHE A 243 -15.46 18.57 3.82
C PHE A 243 -14.34 19.11 4.70
N LYS A 244 -14.40 20.42 4.99
CA LYS A 244 -13.44 21.08 5.87
C LYS A 244 -13.76 20.73 7.33
N VAL A 245 -12.73 20.41 8.11
CA VAL A 245 -12.83 20.11 9.55
C VAL A 245 -12.14 21.16 10.42
N GLU A 246 -11.17 21.89 9.87
CA GLU A 246 -10.56 23.05 10.51
C GLU A 246 -10.41 24.17 9.48
N GLU A 247 -10.82 25.39 9.84
CA GLU A 247 -10.81 26.56 8.92
C GLU A 247 -9.41 27.11 8.63
N THR A 248 -8.45 26.89 9.54
CA THR A 248 -7.11 27.47 9.44
C THR A 248 -6.06 26.46 9.90
N GLY A 249 -4.81 26.67 9.47
CA GLY A 249 -3.69 25.81 9.84
C GLY A 249 -3.66 24.49 9.06
N HIS A 250 -2.92 23.53 9.61
CA HIS A 250 -2.57 22.26 8.96
C HIS A 250 -2.83 21.03 9.85
N GLY A 251 -3.50 21.22 10.98
CA GLY A 251 -3.63 20.21 12.03
C GLY A 251 -2.26 19.66 12.44
N ASP A 252 -2.24 18.36 12.78
CA ASP A 252 -1.02 17.62 13.11
C ASP A 252 -0.35 16.95 11.87
N ILE A 253 -0.84 17.24 10.65
CA ILE A 253 -0.35 16.64 9.41
C ILE A 253 1.09 17.07 9.12
N LEU A 254 1.41 18.33 9.41
CA LEU A 254 2.71 18.95 9.11
C LEU A 254 3.42 19.39 10.40
N SER A 255 4.58 18.79 10.67
CA SER A 255 5.41 19.18 11.80
C SER A 255 5.95 20.60 11.65
N ASP A 256 6.19 21.27 12.78
CA ASP A 256 6.80 22.60 12.80
C ASP A 256 8.20 22.59 12.19
N GLU A 257 8.96 21.52 12.39
CA GLU A 257 10.27 21.33 11.78
C GLU A 257 10.17 21.34 10.25
N PHE A 258 9.22 20.61 9.66
CA PHE A 258 9.03 20.57 8.21
C PHE A 258 8.59 21.92 7.65
N LYS A 259 7.64 22.59 8.32
CA LYS A 259 7.18 23.93 7.93
C LYS A 259 8.34 24.95 7.98
N ASN A 260 9.12 24.93 9.07
CA ASN A 260 10.28 25.81 9.23
C ASN A 260 11.35 25.54 8.16
N TRP A 261 11.63 24.28 7.86
CA TRP A 261 12.55 23.91 6.78
C TRP A 261 12.07 24.41 5.41
N ARG A 262 10.79 24.23 5.09
CA ARG A 262 10.16 24.72 3.85
C ARG A 262 10.19 26.24 3.72
N ILE A 263 9.97 26.97 4.82
CA ILE A 263 10.08 28.44 4.85
C ILE A 263 11.52 28.88 4.57
N LYS A 264 12.51 28.28 5.23
CA LYS A 264 13.94 28.58 4.98
C LYS A 264 14.33 28.33 3.54
N LEU A 265 13.85 27.23 2.94
CA LEU A 265 14.11 26.92 1.54
C LEU A 265 13.53 27.97 0.58
N ALA A 266 12.33 28.48 0.87
CA ALA A 266 11.68 29.52 0.07
C ALA A 266 12.34 30.90 0.19
N LEU A 267 12.93 31.21 1.36
CA LEU A 267 13.67 32.46 1.59
C LEU A 267 15.04 32.50 0.88
N GLY A 268 15.55 31.35 0.44
CA GLY A 268 16.88 31.24 -0.18
C GLY A 268 18.03 31.34 0.86
N PRO A 269 19.29 31.16 0.43
CA PRO A 269 20.42 31.42 1.31
C PRO A 269 20.39 32.89 1.75
N SER A 270 20.53 33.14 3.05
CA SER A 270 20.77 34.48 3.57
C SER A 270 22.08 35.00 2.99
N ASP A 271 22.06 36.11 2.26
CA ASP A 271 23.26 36.83 1.86
C ASP A 271 24.04 37.23 3.13
N ALA A 272 25.01 36.39 3.52
CA ALA A 272 25.98 36.74 4.54
C ALA A 272 26.92 37.77 3.91
N SER A 273 26.73 39.03 4.31
CA SER A 273 27.66 40.14 4.06
C SER A 273 28.79 40.14 5.09
#